data_AF-A0A843H6F1-F1
#
_entry.id   AF-A0A843H6F1-F1
#
_cell.length_a   1.000
_cell.length_b   1.000
_cell.length_c   1.000
_cell.angle_alpha   90.00
_cell.angle_beta   90.00
_cell.angle_gamma   90.00
#
_symmetry.space_group_name_H-M   'P 1'
#
loop_
_entity.id
_entity.type
_entity.pdbx_description
1 polymer ?
#
loop_
_entity_poly.entity_id
_entity_poly.type
_entity_poly.pdbx_seq_one_letter_code
_entity_poly.pdbx_strand_id
1 'polypeptide(L)'
;MKYKIGDKVIINGNLYKSSNATTPTSTVKNKVTNITRVAKGSKHPYNTTGDLGWMDESSIKLYDDPKDKKYEVEIELTDKSGLIDYLKKNPDKIIMIDSKELKDVLGL
;
A
#
# COMPACT_ATOMS: atom_id res chain seq x y z
N MET A 1 -14.81 -0.34 -10.89
CA MET A 1 -14.51 -0.82 -9.53
C MET A 1 -13.01 -0.92 -9.43
N LYS A 2 -12.40 -0.01 -8.67
CA LYS A 2 -10.97 0.13 -8.47
C LYS A 2 -10.41 -0.75 -7.34
N TYR A 3 -11.22 -1.07 -6.32
CA TYR A 3 -10.79 -1.83 -5.14
C TYR A 3 -11.59 -3.14 -5.00
N LYS A 4 -11.01 -4.13 -4.31
CA LYS A 4 -11.62 -5.45 -4.03
C LYS A 4 -11.61 -5.75 -2.53
N ILE A 5 -12.46 -6.71 -2.11
CA ILE A 5 -12.49 -7.19 -0.73
C ILE A 5 -11.10 -7.69 -0.33
N GLY A 6 -10.65 -7.30 0.86
CA GLY A 6 -9.32 -7.62 1.40
C GLY A 6 -8.28 -6.53 1.18
N ASP A 7 -8.45 -5.66 0.18
CA ASP A 7 -7.50 -4.57 -0.09
C ASP A 7 -7.32 -3.69 1.16
N LYS A 8 -6.07 -3.48 1.56
CA LYS A 8 -5.70 -2.52 2.60
C LYS A 8 -5.68 -1.13 1.96
N VAL A 9 -6.41 -0.21 2.56
CA VAL A 9 -6.67 1.13 2.02
C VAL A 9 -6.56 2.20 3.09
N ILE A 10 -6.33 3.43 2.65
CA ILE A 10 -6.52 4.65 3.43
C ILE A 10 -7.84 5.27 3.00
N ILE A 11 -8.73 5.52 3.96
CA ILE A 11 -10.01 6.20 3.73
C ILE A 11 -10.00 7.61 4.29
N ASN A 12 -10.54 8.55 3.52
CA ASN A 12 -10.63 9.96 3.83
C ASN A 12 -11.83 10.58 3.10
N GLY A 13 -12.96 10.73 3.79
CA GLY A 13 -14.18 11.25 3.19
C GLY A 13 -15.45 10.94 3.98
N ASN A 14 -16.58 11.08 3.29
CA ASN A 14 -17.91 10.86 3.85
C ASN A 14 -18.22 9.37 4.04
N LEU A 15 -19.01 9.08 5.06
CA LEU A 15 -19.58 7.77 5.36
C LEU A 15 -21.10 7.84 5.20
N TYR A 16 -21.67 6.84 4.52
CA TYR A 16 -23.10 6.78 4.21
C TYR A 16 -23.75 5.54 4.83
N LYS A 17 -24.96 5.66 5.34
CA LYS A 17 -25.69 4.52 5.97
C LYS A 17 -25.98 3.36 5.01
N SER A 18 -26.06 3.64 3.72
CA SER A 18 -26.30 2.63 2.67
C SER A 18 -25.57 3.03 1.39
N SER A 19 -25.36 2.06 0.50
CA SER A 19 -24.62 2.24 -0.75
C SER A 19 -25.27 3.22 -1.74
N ASN A 20 -26.53 3.61 -1.51
CA ASN A 20 -27.29 4.55 -2.36
C ASN A 20 -27.90 5.72 -1.58
N ALA A 21 -27.53 5.92 -0.32
CA ALA A 21 -28.00 7.07 0.46
C ALA A 21 -27.61 8.39 -0.22
N THR A 22 -28.39 9.44 -0.02
CA THR A 22 -28.09 10.77 -0.59
C THR A 22 -27.32 11.67 0.37
N THR A 23 -27.38 11.35 1.67
CA THR A 23 -26.85 12.20 2.74
C THR A 23 -25.82 11.43 3.56
N PRO A 24 -24.64 12.00 3.80
CA PRO A 24 -23.64 11.37 4.65
C PRO A 24 -24.10 11.38 6.12
N THR A 25 -23.74 10.32 6.85
CA THR A 25 -23.98 10.22 8.30
C THR A 25 -22.82 10.74 9.12
N SER A 26 -21.60 10.68 8.58
CA SER A 26 -20.38 11.11 9.27
C SER A 26 -19.23 11.28 8.29
N THR A 27 -18.06 11.68 8.80
CA THR A 27 -16.81 11.79 8.03
C THR A 27 -15.67 11.07 8.75
N VAL A 28 -14.69 10.61 7.98
CA VAL A 28 -13.46 9.99 8.47
C VAL A 28 -12.26 10.61 7.77
N LYS A 29 -11.12 10.70 8.47
CA LYS A 29 -9.88 11.26 7.92
C LYS A 29 -8.73 10.29 8.13
N ASN A 30 -7.96 10.05 7.07
CA ASN A 30 -6.68 9.30 7.05
C ASN A 30 -6.69 7.98 7.83
N LYS A 31 -7.78 7.22 7.77
CA LYS A 31 -7.89 5.94 8.49
C LYS A 31 -7.40 4.81 7.60
N VAL A 32 -6.45 4.02 8.09
CA VAL A 32 -6.06 2.75 7.45
C VAL A 32 -7.06 1.66 7.83
N THR A 33 -7.54 0.90 6.86
CA THR A 33 -8.54 -0.17 7.04
C THR A 33 -8.50 -1.16 5.87
N ASN A 34 -9.39 -2.14 5.85
CA ASN A 34 -9.55 -3.09 4.75
C ASN A 34 -10.95 -2.98 4.14
N ILE A 35 -11.05 -3.16 2.82
CA ILE A 35 -12.34 -3.29 2.13
C ILE A 35 -12.99 -4.61 2.56
N THR A 36 -14.25 -4.54 3.01
CA THR A 36 -15.01 -5.72 3.45
C THR A 36 -16.21 -6.01 2.56
N ARG A 37 -16.74 -5.01 1.86
CA ARG A 37 -17.90 -5.16 0.97
C ARG A 37 -17.77 -4.27 -0.26
N VAL A 38 -18.32 -4.77 -1.36
CA VAL A 38 -18.39 -4.09 -2.65
C VAL A 38 -19.82 -4.19 -3.20
N ALA A 39 -20.43 -3.07 -3.55
CA ALA A 39 -21.74 -3.00 -4.19
C ALA A 39 -21.60 -2.41 -5.60
N LYS A 40 -21.64 -3.28 -6.63
CA LYS A 40 -21.47 -2.86 -8.03
C LYS A 40 -22.65 -2.00 -8.49
N GLY A 41 -22.34 -0.85 -9.10
CA GLY A 41 -23.34 0.06 -9.66
C GLY A 41 -24.02 0.99 -8.65
N SER A 42 -23.64 0.95 -7.37
CA SER A 42 -24.18 1.88 -6.36
C SER A 42 -23.40 3.20 -6.31
N LYS A 43 -24.01 4.23 -5.72
CA LYS A 43 -23.38 5.55 -5.54
C LYS A 43 -22.13 5.52 -4.66
N HIS A 44 -22.18 4.76 -3.57
CA HIS A 44 -21.13 4.62 -2.57
C HIS A 44 -20.71 3.14 -2.52
N PRO A 45 -19.85 2.67 -3.43
CA PRO A 45 -19.65 1.24 -3.70
C PRO A 45 -18.91 0.44 -2.64
N TYR A 46 -18.24 1.06 -1.66
CA TYR A 46 -17.33 0.36 -0.77
C TYR A 46 -17.70 0.50 0.70
N ASN A 47 -17.53 -0.57 1.48
CA ASN A 47 -17.53 -0.52 2.95
C ASN A 47 -16.23 -1.17 3.47
N THR A 48 -15.87 -0.85 4.71
CA THR A 48 -14.60 -1.24 5.32
C THR A 48 -14.79 -1.88 6.68
N THR A 49 -13.71 -2.42 7.25
CA THR A 49 -13.72 -3.05 8.58
C THR A 49 -14.41 -2.16 9.63
N GLY A 50 -15.34 -2.76 10.38
CA GLY A 50 -16.15 -2.10 11.38
C GLY A 50 -17.48 -1.54 10.86
N ASP A 51 -17.83 -1.79 9.59
CA ASP A 51 -19.08 -1.35 8.97
C ASP A 51 -19.37 0.15 9.17
N LEU A 52 -18.30 0.97 9.13
CA LEU A 52 -18.33 2.40 9.45
C LEU A 52 -19.28 3.22 8.57
N GLY A 53 -19.56 2.71 7.37
CA GLY A 53 -20.42 3.33 6.38
C GLY A 53 -19.92 3.02 4.97
N TRP A 54 -20.81 3.23 4.00
CA TRP A 54 -20.49 3.14 2.58
C TRP A 54 -19.74 4.40 2.13
N MET A 55 -18.86 4.27 1.13
CA MET A 55 -17.95 5.33 0.70
C MET A 55 -17.83 5.44 -0.81
N ASP A 56 -17.50 6.64 -1.27
CA ASP A 56 -17.13 6.93 -2.66
C ASP A 56 -15.75 6.36 -2.99
N GLU A 57 -15.58 5.94 -4.25
CA GLU A 57 -14.28 5.48 -4.76
C GLU A 57 -13.18 6.55 -4.62
N SER A 58 -13.54 7.82 -4.77
CA SER A 58 -12.62 8.97 -4.63
C SER A 58 -12.13 9.22 -3.20
N SER A 59 -12.85 8.71 -2.20
CA SER A 59 -12.48 8.85 -0.78
C SER A 59 -11.50 7.78 -0.29
N ILE A 60 -11.02 6.93 -1.21
CA ILE A 60 -10.21 5.75 -0.89
C ILE A 60 -8.92 5.80 -1.70
N LYS A 61 -7.80 5.46 -1.08
CA LYS A 61 -6.50 5.22 -1.72
C LYS A 61 -5.97 3.86 -1.28
N LEU A 62 -5.34 3.10 -2.18
CA LEU A 62 -4.60 1.91 -1.78
C LEU A 62 -3.54 2.28 -0.73
N TYR A 63 -3.47 1.48 0.33
CA TYR A 63 -2.41 1.61 1.30
C TYR A 63 -1.12 1.10 0.66
N ASP A 64 -0.18 2.02 0.46
CA ASP A 64 1.17 1.74 0.00
C ASP A 64 2.01 1.46 1.26
N ASP A 65 2.26 0.18 1.56
CA ASP A 65 3.08 -0.19 2.71
C ASP A 65 4.54 0.16 2.41
N PRO A 66 5.19 1.06 3.18
CA PRO A 66 6.57 1.44 2.93
C PRO A 66 7.53 0.24 2.99
N LYS A 67 7.15 -0.86 3.65
CA LYS A 67 7.98 -2.07 3.80
C LYS A 67 7.97 -2.98 2.57
N ASP A 68 6.95 -2.87 1.71
CA ASP A 68 6.85 -3.66 0.48
C ASP A 68 7.45 -2.94 -0.73
N LYS A 69 7.97 -1.72 -0.53
CA LYS A 69 8.82 -1.06 -1.52
C LYS A 69 10.16 -1.79 -1.57
N LYS A 70 10.24 -2.77 -2.46
CA LYS A 70 11.51 -3.12 -3.09
C LYS A 70 11.99 -1.87 -3.81
N TYR A 71 12.93 -1.17 -3.20
CA TYR A 71 13.75 -0.23 -3.93
C TYR A 71 14.60 -1.08 -4.87
N GLU A 72 14.16 -1.25 -6.11
CA GLU A 72 15.07 -1.63 -7.19
C GLU A 72 16.05 -0.46 -7.32
N VAL A 73 17.15 -0.56 -6.59
CA VAL A 73 18.28 0.32 -6.81
C VAL A 73 18.97 -0.27 -8.03
N GLU A 74 18.67 0.25 -9.22
CA GLU A 74 19.64 0.21 -10.32
C GLU A 74 20.84 1.04 -9.86
N ILE A 75 21.75 0.38 -9.15
CA ILE A 75 23.06 0.95 -8.94
C ILE A 75 23.79 0.70 -10.26
N GLU A 76 24.11 1.75 -11.02
CA GLU A 76 25.23 1.68 -11.97
C GLU A 76 26.51 1.43 -11.16
N LEU A 77 26.72 0.16 -10.80
CA LEU A 77 27.94 -0.29 -10.16
C LEU A 77 28.97 -0.40 -11.24
N THR A 78 29.78 0.65 -11.38
CA THR A 78 30.91 0.66 -12.28
C THR A 78 31.94 -0.42 -11.91
N ASP A 79 31.90 -0.94 -10.68
CA ASP A 79 32.67 -2.11 -10.22
C ASP A 79 32.14 -2.70 -8.89
N LYS A 80 32.68 -3.88 -8.50
CA LYS A 80 32.36 -4.57 -7.23
C LYS A 80 32.74 -3.76 -5.98
N SER A 81 33.73 -2.88 -6.07
CA SER A 81 34.18 -2.06 -4.92
C SER A 81 33.13 -1.03 -4.51
N GLY A 82 32.45 -0.40 -5.47
CA GLY A 82 31.38 0.55 -5.20
C GLY A 82 30.22 -0.06 -4.40
N LEU A 83 29.88 -1.32 -4.66
CA LEU A 83 28.81 -2.01 -3.94
C LEU A 83 29.19 -2.26 -2.48
N ILE A 84 30.41 -2.74 -2.24
CA ILE A 84 30.89 -3.03 -0.88
C ILE A 84 30.90 -1.75 -0.03
N ASP A 85 31.35 -0.63 -0.58
CA ASP A 85 31.38 0.65 0.14
C ASP A 85 29.98 1.19 0.42
N TYR A 86 29.05 1.00 -0.51
CA TYR A 86 27.64 1.36 -0.30
C TYR A 86 26.99 0.53 0.80
N LEU A 87 27.21 -0.79 0.82
CA LEU A 87 26.63 -1.69 1.83
C LEU A 87 27.21 -1.46 3.23
N LYS A 88 28.51 -1.13 3.34
CA LYS A 88 29.13 -0.71 4.61
C LYS A 88 28.52 0.57 5.17
N LYS A 89 28.15 1.52 4.30
CA LYS A 89 27.51 2.79 4.70
C LYS A 89 26.02 2.63 5.03
N ASN A 90 25.36 1.60 4.50
CA ASN A 90 23.91 1.40 4.62
C ASN A 90 23.58 -0.05 5.05
N PRO A 91 23.95 -0.48 6.27
CA PRO A 91 23.83 -1.88 6.70
C PRO A 91 22.38 -2.37 6.78
N ASP A 92 21.41 -1.47 6.93
CA ASP A 92 19.97 -1.75 6.92
C ASP A 92 19.44 -2.18 5.54
N LYS A 93 20.15 -1.84 4.46
CA LYS A 93 19.77 -2.17 3.08
C LYS A 93 20.17 -3.58 2.67
N ILE A 94 21.12 -4.21 3.37
CA ILE A 94 21.61 -5.58 3.09
C ILE A 94 20.46 -6.60 3.13
N ILE A 95 19.46 -6.37 3.99
CA ILE A 95 18.30 -7.25 4.18
C ILE A 95 17.37 -7.25 2.96
N MET A 96 17.42 -6.21 2.11
CA MET A 96 16.56 -6.07 0.93
C MET A 96 17.16 -6.67 -0.35
N ILE A 97 18.46 -6.99 -0.35
CA ILE A 97 19.10 -7.70 -1.46
C ILE A 97 18.97 -9.19 -1.18
N ASP A 98 18.45 -9.96 -2.13
CA ASP A 98 18.35 -11.42 -1.96
C ASP A 98 19.76 -11.98 -1.67
N SER A 99 19.88 -12.73 -0.58
CA SER A 99 21.13 -13.36 -0.14
C SER A 99 21.79 -14.21 -1.23
N LYS A 100 21.01 -14.73 -2.20
CA LYS A 100 21.53 -15.49 -3.34
C LYS A 100 22.30 -14.58 -4.31
N GLU A 101 21.71 -13.44 -4.67
CA GLU A 101 22.35 -12.45 -5.56
C GLU A 101 23.58 -11.83 -4.90
N LEU A 102 23.54 -11.62 -3.58
CA LEU A 102 24.67 -11.09 -2.83
C LEU A 102 25.88 -12.05 -2.83
N LYS A 103 25.65 -13.36 -2.69
CA LYS A 103 26.69 -14.39 -2.68
C LYS A 103 27.39 -14.50 -4.05
N ASP A 104 26.60 -14.48 -5.13
CA ASP A 104 27.13 -14.52 -6.49
C ASP A 104 28.02 -13.30 -6.80
N VAL A 105 27.65 -12.11 -6.30
CA VAL A 105 28.45 -10.89 -6.48
C VAL A 105 29.74 -10.92 -5.64
N LEU A 106 29.66 -11.36 -4.38
CA LEU A 106 30.79 -11.43 -3.45
C LEU A 106 31.71 -12.63 -3.69
N GLY A 107 31.29 -13.62 -4.48
CA GLY A 107 32.05 -14.86 -4.70
C GLY A 107 32.13 -15.74 -3.45
N LEU A 108 31.07 -15.76 -2.65
CA LEU A 108 30.93 -16.49 -1.37
C LEU A 108 30.00 -17.70 -1.48
#